data_AF-A0A8J2ZFT4-F1
#
_entry.id   AF-A0A8J2ZFT4-F1
#
_cell.length_a   1.000
_cell.length_b   1.000
_cell.length_c   1.000
_cell.angle_alpha   90.00
_cell.angle_beta   90.00
_cell.angle_gamma   90.00
#
_symmetry.space_group_name_H-M   'P 1'
#
loop_
_entity.id
_entity.type
_entity.pdbx_description
1 polymer ?
#
loop_
_entity_poly.entity_id
_entity_poly.type
_entity_poly.pdbx_seq_one_letter_code
_entity_poly.pdbx_strand_id
1 'polypeptide(L)'
;MAEWDGRPQNPERMGWHWLRSVAGDLALCPMWWDAYRRAWRLSTGRLLWSSALLGDSWRYVGPCLPPDEMTAALAAARREGAEEMRTRAAALCLRRAHASAEDDLTPIEEAVRDEAIYCARAIRALEIEG
;
A
#
# COMPACT_ATOMS: atom_id res chain seq x y z
N MET A 1 -3.75 3.18 -17.21
CA MET A 1 -4.06 2.15 -16.19
C MET A 1 -4.84 1.06 -16.89
N ALA A 2 -4.40 -0.20 -16.77
CA ALA A 2 -5.11 -1.32 -17.38
C ALA A 2 -6.54 -1.41 -16.79
N GLU A 3 -7.52 -1.64 -17.65
CA GLU A 3 -8.91 -1.84 -17.26
C GLU A 3 -9.03 -3.15 -16.49
N TRP A 4 -9.73 -3.10 -15.35
CA TRP A 4 -9.88 -4.26 -14.49
C TRP A 4 -10.83 -5.27 -15.13
N ASP A 5 -10.39 -6.52 -15.30
CA ASP A 5 -11.15 -7.58 -15.98
C ASP A 5 -12.31 -8.17 -15.15
N GLY A 6 -12.60 -7.54 -14.00
CA GLY A 6 -13.63 -7.96 -13.07
C GLY A 6 -13.25 -9.12 -12.15
N ARG A 7 -11.97 -9.52 -12.08
CA ARG A 7 -11.49 -10.63 -11.21
C ARG A 7 -10.52 -10.14 -10.12
N PRO A 8 -10.49 -10.73 -8.92
CA PRO A 8 -9.49 -10.32 -7.93
C PRO A 8 -8.08 -10.69 -8.40
N GLN A 9 -7.06 -10.11 -7.77
CA GLN A 9 -5.65 -10.34 -8.09
C GLN A 9 -5.23 -11.82 -8.00
N ASN A 10 -5.87 -12.60 -7.13
CA ASN A 10 -5.66 -14.04 -6.93
C ASN A 10 -6.99 -14.79 -7.15
N PRO A 11 -7.46 -14.96 -8.40
CA PRO A 11 -8.80 -15.48 -8.71
C PRO A 11 -9.02 -16.95 -8.32
N GLU A 12 -7.96 -17.69 -8.05
CA GLU A 12 -7.99 -19.05 -7.51
C GLU A 12 -8.30 -19.12 -6.01
N ARG A 13 -8.15 -18.02 -5.27
CA ARG A 13 -8.42 -17.96 -3.83
C ARG A 13 -9.80 -17.38 -3.56
N MET A 14 -10.62 -18.08 -2.78
CA MET A 14 -11.89 -17.53 -2.29
C MET A 14 -11.63 -16.54 -1.17
N GLY A 15 -12.49 -15.54 -1.01
CA GLY A 15 -12.35 -14.59 0.09
C GLY A 15 -13.21 -13.34 -0.06
N TRP A 16 -13.20 -12.53 0.99
CA TRP A 16 -13.76 -11.18 0.95
C TRP A 16 -12.77 -10.23 0.28
N HIS A 17 -13.27 -9.33 -0.57
CA HIS A 17 -12.50 -8.28 -1.21
C HIS A 17 -13.25 -6.96 -1.16
N TRP A 18 -12.50 -5.87 -1.12
CA TRP A 18 -13.01 -4.52 -1.23
C TRP A 18 -13.12 -4.12 -2.70
N LEU A 19 -14.32 -3.70 -3.10
CA LEU A 19 -14.57 -3.07 -4.39
C LEU A 19 -15.10 -1.65 -4.16
N ARG A 20 -14.78 -0.76 -5.08
CA ARG A 20 -15.27 0.63 -5.09
C ARG A 20 -16.13 0.87 -6.32
N SER A 21 -17.29 1.48 -6.16
CA SER A 21 -18.12 1.88 -7.30
C SER A 21 -17.43 2.97 -8.12
N VAL A 22 -17.56 2.92 -9.44
CA VAL A 22 -17.09 3.97 -10.37
C VAL A 22 -18.13 5.10 -10.48
N ALA A 23 -19.40 4.82 -10.24
CA ALA A 23 -20.53 5.70 -10.53
C ALA A 23 -20.81 6.79 -9.46
N GLY A 24 -20.00 6.93 -8.41
CA GLY A 24 -20.14 8.00 -7.41
C GLY A 24 -19.62 7.63 -6.02
N ASP A 25 -19.82 8.53 -5.04
CA ASP A 25 -19.30 8.57 -3.64
C ASP A 25 -19.59 7.34 -2.74
N LEU A 26 -19.98 6.21 -3.31
CA LEU A 26 -20.20 4.98 -2.57
C LEU A 26 -18.89 4.48 -1.93
N ALA A 27 -18.99 4.27 -0.61
CA ALA A 27 -17.97 3.68 0.24
C ALA A 27 -17.52 2.29 -0.28
N LEU A 28 -16.32 1.88 0.16
CA LEU A 28 -15.78 0.55 -0.07
C LEU A 28 -16.83 -0.53 0.28
N CYS A 29 -17.14 -1.40 -0.68
CA CYS A 29 -18.11 -2.48 -0.52
C CYS A 29 -17.37 -3.81 -0.39
N PRO A 30 -17.61 -4.58 0.68
CA PRO A 30 -17.03 -5.91 0.80
C PRO A 30 -17.86 -6.90 -0.02
N MET A 31 -17.20 -7.62 -0.92
CA MET A 31 -17.81 -8.64 -1.76
C MET A 31 -17.00 -9.93 -1.68
N TRP A 32 -17.69 -11.06 -1.60
CA TRP A 32 -17.05 -12.36 -1.54
C TRP A 32 -16.81 -12.89 -2.96
N TRP A 33 -15.57 -13.24 -3.26
CA TRP A 33 -15.22 -13.95 -4.49
C TRP A 33 -15.34 -15.46 -4.29
N ASP A 34 -16.14 -16.09 -5.15
CA ASP A 34 -16.28 -17.53 -5.25
C ASP A 34 -15.42 -18.05 -6.42
N ALA A 35 -14.23 -18.55 -6.10
CA ALA A 35 -13.28 -19.07 -7.10
C ALA A 35 -13.82 -20.28 -7.88
N TYR A 36 -14.68 -21.11 -7.26
CA TYR A 36 -15.28 -22.27 -7.92
C TYR A 36 -16.29 -21.83 -8.98
N ARG A 37 -17.15 -20.86 -8.65
CA ARG A 37 -18.18 -20.33 -9.57
C ARG A 37 -17.67 -19.19 -10.44
N ARG A 38 -16.46 -18.69 -10.17
CA ARG A 38 -15.86 -17.49 -10.78
C ARG A 38 -16.80 -16.29 -10.75
N ALA A 39 -17.41 -16.06 -9.58
CA ALA A 39 -18.48 -15.11 -9.42
C ALA A 39 -18.36 -14.32 -8.10
N TRP A 40 -18.87 -13.09 -8.11
CA TRP A 40 -18.93 -12.23 -6.95
C TRP A 40 -20.23 -12.46 -6.17
N ARG A 41 -20.17 -12.37 -4.85
CA ARG A 41 -21.31 -12.47 -3.94
C ARG A 41 -21.34 -11.25 -3.05
N LEU A 42 -22.53 -10.67 -2.89
CA LEU A 42 -22.76 -9.64 -1.89
C LEU A 42 -22.77 -10.24 -0.48
N SER A 43 -22.58 -9.41 0.54
CA SER A 43 -22.76 -9.76 1.96
C SER A 43 -24.15 -10.34 2.26
N THR A 44 -25.16 -9.97 1.48
CA THR A 44 -26.52 -10.50 1.56
C THR A 44 -26.68 -11.92 0.98
N GLY A 45 -25.61 -12.51 0.44
CA GLY A 45 -25.64 -13.83 -0.20
C GLY A 45 -26.11 -13.83 -1.66
N ARG A 46 -26.52 -12.66 -2.20
CA ARG A 46 -26.91 -12.53 -3.62
C ARG A 46 -25.69 -12.70 -4.53
N LEU A 47 -25.79 -13.64 -5.47
CA LEU A 47 -24.75 -13.93 -6.47
C LEU A 47 -24.86 -12.94 -7.64
N LEU A 48 -23.72 -12.36 -8.03
CA LEU A 48 -23.55 -11.54 -9.23
C LEU A 48 -22.70 -12.34 -10.22
N TRP A 49 -23.29 -12.67 -11.37
CA TRP A 49 -22.78 -13.76 -12.21
C TRP A 49 -21.69 -13.37 -13.20
N SER A 50 -21.53 -12.08 -13.53
CA SER A 50 -20.51 -11.68 -14.50
C SER A 50 -19.51 -10.69 -13.92
N SER A 51 -18.24 -11.08 -13.91
CA SER A 51 -17.10 -10.18 -13.72
C SER A 51 -17.12 -9.01 -14.72
N ALA A 52 -17.59 -9.24 -15.96
CA ALA A 52 -17.69 -8.23 -17.01
C ALA A 52 -18.58 -7.02 -16.61
N LEU A 53 -19.80 -7.26 -16.12
CA LEU A 53 -20.67 -6.17 -15.63
C LEU A 53 -20.11 -5.44 -14.40
N LEU A 54 -19.23 -6.10 -13.63
CA LEU A 54 -18.55 -5.48 -12.51
C LEU A 54 -17.38 -4.60 -12.96
N GLY A 55 -16.64 -4.98 -14.01
CA GLY A 55 -15.54 -4.18 -14.57
C GLY A 55 -15.96 -2.76 -14.98
N ASP A 56 -17.18 -2.62 -15.52
CA ASP A 56 -17.68 -1.33 -16.00
C ASP A 56 -18.11 -0.38 -14.87
N SER A 57 -18.58 -0.93 -13.74
CA SER A 57 -19.21 -0.16 -12.65
C SER A 57 -18.41 -0.17 -11.35
N TRP A 58 -17.36 -0.98 -11.26
CA TRP A 58 -16.58 -1.18 -10.05
C TRP A 58 -15.08 -1.23 -10.33
N ARG A 59 -14.29 -0.93 -9.31
CA ARG A 59 -12.84 -1.08 -9.28
C ARG A 59 -12.44 -1.98 -8.13
N TYR A 60 -11.54 -2.90 -8.42
CA TYR A 60 -10.91 -3.73 -7.39
C TYR A 60 -9.96 -2.89 -6.53
N VAL A 61 -10.07 -3.03 -5.22
CA VAL A 61 -9.19 -2.34 -4.26
C VAL A 61 -8.21 -3.33 -3.62
N GLY A 62 -8.69 -4.50 -3.21
CA GLY A 62 -7.83 -5.51 -2.58
C GLY A 62 -8.62 -6.53 -1.75
N PRO A 63 -7.96 -7.55 -1.18
CA PRO A 63 -8.58 -8.48 -0.25
C PRO A 63 -8.98 -7.78 1.07
N CYS A 64 -10.05 -8.26 1.70
CA CYS A 64 -10.36 -7.93 3.09
C CYS A 64 -9.51 -8.85 3.97
N LEU A 65 -8.41 -8.32 4.49
CA LEU A 65 -7.56 -9.09 5.39
C LEU A 65 -8.27 -9.27 6.74
N PRO A 66 -8.26 -10.48 7.33
CA PRO A 66 -8.66 -10.64 8.72
C PRO A 66 -7.73 -9.84 9.65
N PRO A 67 -8.16 -9.51 10.89
CA PRO A 67 -7.43 -8.58 11.75
C PRO A 67 -5.97 -8.96 12.03
N ASP A 68 -5.68 -10.25 12.13
CA ASP A 68 -4.35 -10.82 12.32
C ASP A 68 -3.47 -10.63 11.06
N GLU A 69 -3.98 -10.95 9.88
CA GLU A 69 -3.27 -10.70 8.61
C GLU A 69 -3.10 -9.20 8.34
N MET A 70 -4.08 -8.37 8.71
CA MET A 70 -3.99 -6.91 8.62
C MET A 70 -2.87 -6.38 9.52
N THR A 71 -2.79 -6.87 10.75
CA THR A 71 -1.73 -6.48 11.70
C THR A 71 -0.36 -6.89 11.17
N ALA A 72 -0.23 -8.11 10.64
CA ALA A 72 1.01 -8.58 10.03
C ALA A 72 1.40 -7.77 8.79
N ALA A 73 0.44 -7.43 7.93
CA ALA A 73 0.66 -6.61 6.74
C ALA A 73 1.09 -5.18 7.10
N LEU A 74 0.44 -4.56 8.10
CA LEU A 74 0.83 -3.24 8.61
C LEU A 74 2.23 -3.27 9.22
N ALA A 75 2.56 -4.30 10.02
CA ALA A 75 3.89 -4.46 10.58
C ALA A 75 4.96 -4.70 9.49
N ALA A 76 4.62 -5.41 8.41
CA ALA A 76 5.51 -5.58 7.26
C ALA A 76 5.75 -4.25 6.54
N ALA A 77 4.69 -3.51 6.21
CA ALA A 77 4.77 -2.22 5.54
C ALA A 77 5.55 -1.19 6.36
N ARG A 78 5.39 -1.18 7.70
CA ARG A 78 6.17 -0.33 8.60
C ARG A 78 7.66 -0.65 8.56
N ARG A 79 8.03 -1.94 8.57
CA ARG A 79 9.43 -2.36 8.47
C ARG A 79 10.06 -1.95 7.14
N GLU A 80 9.35 -2.16 6.03
CA GLU A 80 9.80 -1.75 4.70
C GLU A 80 10.00 -0.23 4.61
N GLY A 81 9.03 0.55 5.09
CA GLY A 81 9.17 2.02 5.13
C GLY A 81 10.32 2.49 6.03
N ALA A 82 10.55 1.83 7.17
CA ALA A 82 11.67 2.15 8.03
C ALA A 82 13.02 1.82 7.36
N GLU A 83 13.10 0.72 6.61
CA GLU A 83 14.28 0.33 5.84
C GLU A 83 14.58 1.31 4.68
N GLU A 84 13.55 1.79 3.99
CA GLU A 84 13.69 2.84 2.98
C GLU A 84 14.29 4.11 3.59
N MET A 85 13.75 4.56 4.73
CA MET A 85 14.26 5.74 5.43
C MET A 85 15.70 5.56 5.92
N ARG A 86 16.08 4.36 6.39
CA ARG A 86 17.46 4.05 6.75
C ARG A 86 18.40 4.13 5.54
N THR A 87 17.97 3.59 4.41
CA THR A 87 18.73 3.63 3.16
C THR A 87 18.96 5.08 2.72
N ARG A 88 17.91 5.91 2.79
CA ARG A 88 17.98 7.34 2.49
C ARG A 88 18.94 8.07 3.45
N ALA A 89 18.86 7.78 4.76
CA ALA A 89 19.77 8.34 5.76
C ALA A 89 21.23 7.94 5.50
N ALA A 90 21.49 6.68 5.14
CA ALA A 90 22.84 6.21 4.79
C ALA A 90 23.40 6.94 3.56
N ALA A 91 22.58 7.15 2.52
CA ALA A 91 22.98 7.91 1.34
C ALA A 91 23.34 9.36 1.67
N LEU A 92 22.62 10.00 2.60
CA LEU A 92 22.94 11.36 3.08
C LEU A 92 24.27 11.40 3.83
N CYS A 93 24.54 10.41 4.69
CA CYS A 93 25.83 10.30 5.39
C CYS A 93 27.00 10.18 4.40
N LEU A 94 26.86 9.36 3.36
CA LEU A 94 27.87 9.22 2.31
C LEU A 94 28.07 10.53 1.55
N ARG A 95 26.98 11.16 1.12
CA ARG A 95 27.03 12.45 0.40
C ARG A 95 27.70 13.55 1.24
N ARG A 96 27.43 13.60 2.55
CA ARG A 96 28.10 14.52 3.47
C ARG A 96 29.60 14.24 3.55
N ALA A 97 29.99 12.97 3.70
CA ALA A 97 31.40 12.59 3.76
C ALA A 97 32.17 12.98 2.49
N HIS A 98 31.54 12.88 1.32
CA HIS A 98 32.10 13.35 0.06
C HIS A 98 32.19 14.88 -0.02
N ALA A 99 31.14 15.62 0.35
CA ALA A 99 31.16 17.09 0.33
C ALA A 99 32.19 17.68 1.31
N SER A 100 32.39 17.06 2.47
CA SER A 100 33.46 17.44 3.42
C SER A 100 34.87 17.22 2.87
N ALA A 101 35.04 16.42 1.82
CA ALA A 101 36.33 16.24 1.14
C ALA A 101 36.57 17.27 0.02
N GLU A 102 35.54 17.98 -0.44
CA GLU A 102 35.58 18.90 -1.60
C GLU A 102 35.48 20.40 -1.22
N ASP A 103 35.50 20.74 0.09
CA ASP A 103 35.50 22.12 0.64
C ASP A 103 34.27 23.00 0.28
N ASP A 104 33.18 22.40 -0.23
CA ASP A 104 31.93 23.09 -0.60
C ASP A 104 30.77 22.69 0.36
N LEU A 105 30.82 23.23 1.59
CA LEU A 105 30.02 22.73 2.72
C LEU A 105 28.69 23.47 2.97
N THR A 106 28.60 24.77 2.67
CA THR A 106 27.58 25.62 3.31
C THR A 106 26.12 25.38 2.86
N PRO A 107 25.78 25.13 1.58
CA PRO A 107 24.39 24.85 1.18
C PRO A 107 24.00 23.38 1.36
N ILE A 108 24.98 22.48 1.36
CA ILE A 108 24.76 21.03 1.42
C ILE A 108 24.49 20.59 2.87
N GLU A 109 25.10 21.23 3.86
CA GLU A 109 24.96 20.84 5.27
C GLU A 109 23.55 21.08 5.83
N GLU A 110 22.89 22.18 5.48
CA GLU A 110 21.54 22.49 5.97
C GLU A 110 20.50 21.55 5.38
N ALA A 111 20.55 21.33 4.05
CA ALA A 111 19.65 20.40 3.36
C ALA A 111 19.85 18.94 3.81
N VAL A 112 21.10 18.50 4.03
CA VAL A 112 21.40 17.16 4.55
C VAL A 112 20.91 17.00 5.99
N ARG A 113 21.01 18.05 6.81
CA ARG A 113 20.56 18.03 8.20
C ARG A 113 19.05 17.88 8.32
N ASP A 114 18.28 18.67 7.57
CA ASP A 114 16.82 18.63 7.62
C ASP A 114 16.29 17.28 7.14
N GLU A 115 16.88 16.74 6.09
CA GLU A 115 16.49 15.44 5.55
C GLU A 115 16.88 14.28 6.50
N ALA A 116 18.03 14.36 7.18
CA ALA A 116 18.42 13.38 8.19
C ALA A 116 17.47 13.42 9.41
N ILE A 117 17.04 14.61 9.84
CA ILE A 117 16.03 14.78 10.90
C ILE A 117 14.69 14.18 10.47
N TYR A 118 14.28 14.41 9.22
CA TYR A 118 13.07 13.81 8.66
C TYR A 118 13.14 12.27 8.69
N CYS A 119 14.22 11.69 8.16
CA CYS A 119 14.40 10.23 8.16
C CYS A 119 14.37 9.65 9.57
N ALA A 120 15.05 10.28 10.54
CA ALA A 120 15.06 9.83 11.93
C ALA A 120 13.67 9.87 12.58
N ARG A 121 12.90 10.93 12.32
CA ARG A 121 11.50 11.04 12.80
C ARG A 121 10.60 9.98 12.16
N ALA A 122 10.74 9.75 10.86
CA ALA A 122 9.96 8.77 10.12
C ALA A 122 10.22 7.35 10.64
N ILE A 123 11.48 6.95 10.84
CA ILE A 123 11.83 5.64 11.42
C ILE A 123 11.19 5.48 12.80
N ARG A 124 11.30 6.50 13.66
CA ARG A 124 10.73 6.45 15.01
C ARG A 124 9.21 6.25 14.99
N ALA A 125 8.50 6.99 14.14
CA ALA A 125 7.05 6.88 14.01
C ALA A 125 6.63 5.50 13.48
N LEU A 126 7.41 4.91 12.57
CA LEU A 126 7.12 3.60 11.97
C LEU A 126 7.40 2.43 12.92
N GLU A 127 8.38 2.55 13.83
CA GLU A 127 8.84 1.44 14.65
C GLU A 127 8.38 1.49 16.12
N ILE A 128 8.14 2.67 16.69
CA ILE A 128 7.83 2.84 18.12
C ILE A 128 6.34 3.15 18.35
N GLU A 129 5.72 3.90 17.45
CA GLU A 129 4.35 4.41 17.62
C GLU A 129 3.30 3.57 16.86
N GLY A 130 3.73 2.50 16.19
CA GLY A 130 2.91 1.63 15.34
C GLY A 130 2.29 0.44 16.04
#